data_AF-A0A7X4K7U7-F1
#
_entry.id   AF-A0A7X4K7U7-F1
#
_cell.length_a   1.000
_cell.length_b   1.000
_cell.length_c   1.000
_cell.angle_alpha   90.00
_cell.angle_beta   90.00
_cell.angle_gamma   90.00
#
_symmetry.space_group_name_H-M   'P 1'
#
loop_
_entity.id
_entity.type
_entity.pdbx_description
1 polymer ?
#
loop_
_entity_poly.entity_id
_entity_poly.type
_entity_poly.pdbx_seq_one_letter_code
_entity_poly.pdbx_strand_id
1 'polypeptide(L)' 'MRKIVAGEDEDYLYDEESGEWLPAGELAARRAAADRVEVRDAVGNILADGDQVTLIKDLEVNSALTKSV' A
#
# COMPACT_ATOMS: atom_id res chain seq x y z
N MET A 1 -35.11 -11.54 10.38
CA MET A 1 -33.98 -11.81 9.46
C MET A 1 -34.01 -10.80 8.33
N ARG A 2 -33.17 -9.76 8.41
CA ARG A 2 -32.69 -8.98 7.27
C ARG A 2 -31.65 -8.00 7.80
N LYS A 3 -30.37 -8.35 7.61
CA LYS A 3 -29.29 -7.37 7.71
C LYS A 3 -29.37 -6.53 6.44
N ILE A 4 -29.77 -5.27 6.58
CA ILE A 4 -29.47 -4.26 5.58
C ILE A 4 -27.99 -3.93 5.72
N VAL A 5 -27.17 -4.63 4.95
CA VAL A 5 -25.86 -4.08 4.58
C VAL A 5 -26.20 -3.14 3.43
N ALA A 6 -26.47 -1.87 3.76
CA ALA A 6 -26.34 -0.80 2.76
C ALA A 6 -24.87 -0.82 2.35
N GLY A 7 -24.62 -1.00 1.05
CA GLY A 7 -23.29 -1.30 0.56
C GLY A 7 -22.36 -0.14 0.85
N GLU A 8 -21.17 -0.44 1.34
CA GLU A 8 -20.08 0.53 1.56
C GLU A 8 -19.62 1.21 0.25
N ASP A 9 -20.29 0.92 -0.87
CA ASP A 9 -20.10 1.50 -2.20
C ASP A 9 -21.05 2.67 -2.51
N GLU A 10 -22.14 2.84 -1.75
CA GLU A 10 -23.16 3.89 -1.99
C GLU A 10 -22.86 5.20 -1.23
N ASP A 11 -21.93 5.16 -0.28
CA ASP A 11 -21.49 6.32 0.50
C ASP A 11 -20.45 7.13 -0.31
N TYR A 12 -20.85 8.30 -0.81
CA TYR A 12 -19.95 9.19 -1.54
C TYR A 12 -19.06 9.97 -0.55
N LEU A 13 -17.75 9.77 -0.63
CA LEU A 13 -16.77 10.54 0.12
C LEU A 13 -16.12 11.61 -0.78
N TYR A 14 -15.91 12.77 -0.16
CA TYR A 14 -15.18 13.86 -0.80
C TYR A 14 -13.68 13.57 -0.78
N ASP A 15 -13.07 13.62 -1.96
CA ASP A 15 -11.62 13.56 -2.11
C ASP A 15 -11.05 14.99 -2.09
N GLU A 16 -10.35 15.33 -1.00
CA GLU A 16 -9.78 16.69 -0.82
C GLU A 16 -8.58 16.98 -1.75
N GLU A 17 -8.06 15.95 -2.43
CA GLU A 17 -6.91 16.08 -3.32
C GLU A 17 -7.33 16.46 -4.76
N SER A 18 -8.39 15.83 -5.29
CA SER A 18 -8.98 16.15 -6.61
C SER A 18 -10.12 17.17 -6.56
N GLY A 19 -10.77 17.32 -5.41
CA GLY A 19 -11.98 18.14 -5.25
C GLY A 19 -13.24 17.49 -5.82
N GLU A 20 -13.24 16.17 -5.97
CA GLU A 20 -14.33 15.40 -6.56
C GLU A 20 -15.02 14.51 -5.52
N TRP A 21 -16.32 14.26 -5.73
CA TRP A 21 -17.10 13.32 -4.92
C TRP A 21 -17.03 11.94 -5.55
N LEU A 22 -16.37 11.00 -4.86
CA LEU A 22 -16.19 9.63 -5.33
C LEU A 22 -16.90 8.65 -4.38
N PRO A 23 -17.47 7.55 -4.89
CA PRO A 23 -18.00 6.50 -4.03
C PRO A 23 -16.89 5.91 -3.17
N ALA A 24 -17.22 5.56 -1.92
CA ALA A 24 -16.28 5.05 -0.92
C ALA A 24 -15.43 3.87 -1.41
N GLY A 25 -16.01 2.95 -2.18
CA GLY A 25 -15.29 1.83 -2.80
C GLY A 25 -14.20 2.28 -3.78
N GLU A 26 -14.45 3.32 -4.57
CA GLU A 26 -13.48 3.83 -5.55
C GLU A 26 -12.41 4.70 -4.88
N LEU A 27 -12.78 5.46 -3.86
CA LEU A 27 -11.83 6.21 -3.05
C LEU A 27 -10.90 5.27 -2.26
N ALA A 28 -11.44 4.18 -1.70
CA ALA A 28 -10.66 3.14 -1.04
C ALA A 28 -9.71 2.44 -2.01
N ALA A 29 -10.15 2.15 -3.25
CA ALA A 29 -9.30 1.58 -4.28
C ALA A 29 -8.18 2.54 -4.74
N ARG A 30 -8.49 3.84 -4.88
CA ARG A 30 -7.48 4.88 -5.21
C ARG A 30 -6.46 5.04 -4.10
N ARG A 31 -6.90 5.11 -2.84
CA ARG A 31 -6.00 5.18 -1.67
C ARG A 31 -5.14 3.93 -1.56
N ALA A 32 -5.73 2.74 -1.69
CA ALA A 32 -4.98 1.49 -1.71
C ALA A 32 -3.99 1.40 -2.89
N ALA A 33 -4.30 2.03 -4.03
CA ALA A 33 -3.37 2.14 -5.15
C ALA A 33 -2.25 3.16 -4.91
N ALA A 34 -2.54 4.29 -4.25
CA ALA A 34 -1.55 5.29 -3.86
C ALA A 34 -0.63 4.80 -2.74
N ASP A 35 -1.16 4.00 -1.80
CA ASP A 35 -0.45 3.39 -0.69
C ASP A 35 0.36 2.15 -1.10
N ARG A 36 0.29 1.72 -2.37
CA ARG A 36 1.17 0.67 -2.89
C ARG A 36 2.59 1.22 -2.99
N VAL A 37 3.34 1.06 -1.91
CA VAL A 37 4.78 1.33 -1.87
C VAL A 37 5.47 0.38 -2.86
N GLU A 38 5.88 0.92 -4.00
CA GLU A 38 6.71 0.21 -4.96
C GLU A 38 8.13 0.05 -4.40
N VAL A 39 8.42 -1.11 -3.83
CA VAL A 39 9.77 -1.46 -3.40
C VAL A 39 10.55 -1.98 -4.60
N ARG A 40 11.72 -1.40 -4.87
CA ARG A 40 12.59 -1.79 -5.98
C ARG A 40 13.97 -2.22 -5.49
N ASP A 41 14.56 -3.17 -6.20
CA ASP A 41 15.96 -3.55 -5.98
C ASP A 41 16.94 -2.52 -6.57
N ALA A 42 18.23 -2.74 -6.35
CA ALA A 42 19.28 -1.86 -6.85
C ALA A 42 19.49 -1.87 -8.37
N VAL A 43 18.86 -2.81 -9.09
CA VAL A 43 18.86 -2.94 -10.56
C VAL A 43 17.59 -2.32 -11.16
N GLY A 44 16.59 -2.00 -10.33
CA GLY A 44 15.33 -1.37 -10.72
C GLY A 44 14.15 -2.34 -10.88
N ASN A 45 14.28 -3.60 -10.46
CA ASN A 45 13.17 -4.55 -10.51
C ASN A 45 12.17 -4.28 -9.37
N ILE A 46 10.88 -4.45 -9.62
CA ILE A 46 9.82 -4.34 -8.61
C ILE A 46 9.79 -5.63 -7.79
N LEU A 47 9.82 -5.50 -6.47
CA LEU A 47 9.78 -6.63 -5.53
C LEU A 47 8.38 -6.78 -4.92
N ALA A 48 7.96 -8.03 -4.75
CA ALA A 48 6.74 -8.37 -4.02
C ALA A 48 7.05 -8.89 -2.62
N ASP A 49 6.02 -9.03 -1.79
CA ASP A 49 6.16 -9.68 -0.49
C ASP A 49 6.63 -11.13 -0.68
N GLY A 50 7.70 -11.51 0.03
CA GLY A 50 8.30 -12.83 -0.07
C GLY A 50 9.42 -12.97 -1.11
N ASP A 51 9.74 -11.93 -1.90
CA ASP A 51 10.92 -11.94 -2.75
C ASP A 51 12.22 -11.98 -1.94
N GLN A 52 13.18 -12.78 -2.39
CA GLN A 52 14.49 -12.88 -1.75
C GLN A 52 15.44 -11.80 -2.30
N VAL A 53 16.08 -11.03 -1.42
CA VAL A 53 17.07 -10.01 -1.78
C VAL A 53 18.47 -10.35 -1.28
N THR A 54 19.49 -9.85 -1.99
CA THR A 54 20.90 -10.01 -1.62
C THR A 54 21.60 -8.65 -1.62
N LEU A 55 22.58 -8.47 -0.73
CA LEU A 55 23.38 -7.25 -0.65
C LEU A 55 24.38 -7.19 -1.81
N ILE A 56 24.36 -6.09 -2.58
CA ILE A 56 25.33 -5.83 -3.66
C ILE A 56 26.43 -4.84 -3.24
N LYS A 57 26.25 -4.17 -2.10
CA LYS A 57 27.14 -3.17 -1.51
C LYS A 57 27.15 -3.33 -0.01
N ASP A 58 28.21 -2.84 0.61
CA ASP A 58 28.34 -2.82 2.06
C ASP A 58 27.25 -1.96 2.70
N LEU A 59 26.69 -2.42 3.82
CA LEU A 59 25.64 -1.74 4.57
C LEU A 59 26.00 -1.73 6.05
N GLU A 60 26.27 -0.56 6.60
CA GLU A 60 26.44 -0.37 8.03
C GLU A 60 25.06 -0.48 8.73
N VAL A 61 24.91 -1.42 9.65
CA VAL A 61 23.64 -1.67 10.35
C VAL A 61 23.70 -1.14 11.78
N ASN A 62 22.74 -0.31 12.15
CA ASN A 62 22.52 0.07 13.55
C ASN A 62 21.97 -1.15 14.31
N SER A 63 22.65 -1.52 15.40
CA SER A 63 22.42 -2.77 16.15
C SER A 63 20.99 -2.98 16.69
N ALA A 64 20.17 -1.95 16.73
CA ALA A 64 18.76 -2.04 17.13
C ALA A 64 17.84 -2.71 16.09
N LEU A 65 18.27 -2.85 14.82
CA LEU A 65 17.41 -3.28 13.71
C LEU A 65 17.73 -4.69 13.16
N THR A 66 18.72 -5.38 13.73
CA THR A 66 19.04 -6.75 13.33
C THR A 66 18.01 -7.72 13.90
N LYS A 67 17.02 -8.13 13.08
CA LYS A 67 16.30 -9.38 13.32
C LYS A 67 17.23 -10.52 12.92
N SER A 68 17.82 -11.19 13.92
CA SER A 68 18.37 -12.53 13.70
C SER A 68 17.23 -13.40 13.19
N VAL A 69 17.43 -14.00 12.02
CA VAL A 69 16.66 -15.17 11.59
C VAL A 69 16.80 -16.26 12.65
#